data_AF-A0A1C5EMF0-F1
#
_entry.id   AF-A0A1C5EMF0-F1
#
_cell.length_a   1.000
_cell.length_b   1.000
_cell.length_c   1.000
_cell.angle_alpha   90.00
_cell.angle_beta   90.00
_cell.angle_gamma   90.00
#
_symmetry.space_group_name_H-M   'P 1'
#
loop_
_entity.id
_entity.type
_entity.pdbx_description
1 polymer ?
#
loop_
_entity_poly.entity_id
_entity_poly.type
_entity_poly.pdbx_seq_one_letter_code
_entity_poly.pdbx_strand_id
1 'polypeptide(L)'
;MGPAAPRLTQRAAWLDHDGPLPVIEGTVIRLAVEHLPSGGVNKPVWLWWSRAGATPADVDRCWQAFLRRFDIEHTFRMLKQTLGWTRPRLRDSAAADRWTWLIIAAHTQLRLARPLAADLRRPWEKPAPPHKLTPARVRRGFRNLRTTTGSPAGAPKPTTPGHGRPPGSKNRRPAARHEVGRVLTTGEAYQRPAHHKIGTKPRRTQ
;
A
#
# COMPACT_ATOMS: atom_id res chain seq x y z
N MET A 1 -12.01 21.93 42.55
CA MET A 1 -11.18 22.35 41.40
C MET A 1 -11.12 21.16 40.45
N GLY A 2 -11.96 21.14 39.41
CA GLY A 2 -12.09 19.99 38.51
C GLY A 2 -10.87 19.84 37.59
N PRO A 3 -10.53 18.63 37.12
CA PRO A 3 -9.39 18.41 36.25
C PRO A 3 -9.54 19.22 34.96
N ALA A 4 -8.51 20.01 34.62
CA ALA A 4 -8.47 20.80 33.40
C ALA A 4 -8.60 19.86 32.19
N ALA A 5 -9.66 20.03 31.39
CA ALA A 5 -9.80 19.32 30.14
C ALA A 5 -8.64 19.71 29.20
N PRO A 6 -8.09 18.77 28.41
CA PRO A 6 -6.98 19.04 27.52
C PRO A 6 -7.36 20.14 26.52
N ARG A 7 -6.52 21.18 26.42
CA ARG A 7 -6.73 22.33 25.53
C ARG A 7 -6.58 21.87 24.07
N LEU A 8 -7.61 22.09 23.26
CA LEU A 8 -7.54 21.80 21.83
C LEU A 8 -6.48 22.68 21.16
N THR A 9 -5.65 22.08 20.31
CA THR A 9 -4.58 22.76 19.57
C THR A 9 -4.80 22.59 18.08
N GLN A 10 -4.52 23.64 17.30
CA GLN A 10 -4.55 23.60 15.84
C GLN A 10 -3.44 22.68 15.32
N ARG A 11 -3.81 21.66 14.54
CA ARG A 11 -2.88 20.66 13.99
C ARG A 11 -3.32 20.21 12.60
N ALA A 12 -2.35 19.75 11.80
CA ALA A 12 -2.55 19.21 10.45
C ALA A 12 -3.36 20.14 9.56
N ALA A 13 -4.54 19.73 9.10
CA ALA A 13 -5.40 20.50 8.19
C ALA A 13 -5.93 21.83 8.79
N TRP A 14 -5.74 22.05 10.10
CA TRP A 14 -6.20 23.25 10.82
C TRP A 14 -5.07 24.19 11.22
N LEU A 15 -3.84 24.01 10.69
CA LEU A 15 -2.67 24.83 11.04
C LEU A 15 -2.88 26.32 10.72
N ASP A 16 -3.51 26.60 9.58
CA ASP A 16 -3.75 27.97 9.10
C ASP A 16 -5.22 28.39 9.30
N HIS A 17 -5.95 27.74 10.20
CA HIS A 17 -7.35 28.07 10.47
C HIS A 17 -7.45 29.32 11.36
N ASP A 18 -8.03 30.38 10.83
CA ASP A 18 -8.28 31.60 11.58
C ASP A 18 -9.47 31.45 12.55
N GLY A 19 -9.27 31.86 13.80
CA GLY A 19 -10.32 31.89 14.82
C GLY A 19 -10.49 30.57 15.60
N PRO A 20 -11.59 30.43 16.38
CA PRO A 20 -11.82 29.24 17.20
C PRO A 20 -12.01 28.00 16.31
N LEU A 21 -11.49 26.86 16.76
CA LEU A 21 -11.68 25.58 16.08
C LEU A 21 -13.18 25.22 16.04
N PRO A 22 -13.70 24.79 14.88
CA PRO A 22 -15.11 24.44 14.77
C PRO A 22 -15.43 23.22 15.64
N VAL A 23 -16.56 23.28 16.34
CA VAL A 23 -17.14 22.10 17.00
C VAL A 23 -17.91 21.31 15.95
N ILE A 24 -17.51 20.06 15.73
CA ILE A 24 -18.16 19.18 14.75
C ILE A 24 -19.06 18.21 15.52
N GLU A 25 -20.37 18.37 15.34
CA GLU A 25 -21.34 17.41 15.85
C GLU A 25 -21.18 16.05 15.16
N GLY A 26 -21.40 14.97 15.90
CA GLY A 26 -21.27 13.63 15.36
C GLY A 26 -21.76 12.57 16.33
N THR A 27 -21.81 11.33 15.85
CA THR A 27 -22.20 10.17 16.63
C THR A 27 -20.96 9.43 17.13
N VAL A 28 -20.95 9.10 18.42
CA VAL A 28 -19.96 8.19 19.02
C VAL A 28 -20.60 6.82 19.20
N ILE A 29 -19.99 5.79 18.62
CA ILE A 29 -20.47 4.41 18.65
C ILE A 29 -19.52 3.58 19.51
N ARG A 30 -20.06 2.93 20.55
CA ARG A 30 -19.30 1.99 21.40
C ARG A 30 -19.47 0.57 20.88
N LEU A 31 -18.38 -0.04 20.43
CA LEU A 31 -18.32 -1.46 20.10
C LEU A 31 -17.80 -2.24 21.31
N ALA A 32 -18.70 -2.99 21.95
CA ALA A 32 -18.32 -3.97 22.96
C ALA A 32 -17.78 -5.22 22.27
N VAL A 33 -16.60 -5.68 22.70
CA VAL A 33 -15.97 -6.88 22.15
C VAL A 33 -16.15 -8.01 23.16
N GLU A 34 -16.81 -9.08 22.77
CA GLU A 34 -17.02 -10.24 23.66
C GLU A 34 -15.81 -11.18 23.66
N HIS A 35 -15.11 -11.29 22.54
CA HIS A 35 -13.99 -12.20 22.39
C HIS A 35 -12.90 -11.66 21.45
N LEU A 36 -11.65 -11.67 21.93
CA LEU A 36 -10.47 -11.45 21.12
C LEU A 36 -9.72 -12.77 20.92
N PRO A 37 -9.48 -13.21 19.67
CA PRO A 37 -8.74 -14.45 19.38
C PRO A 37 -7.32 -14.49 19.98
N SER A 38 -6.74 -13.32 20.29
CA SER A 38 -5.41 -13.22 20.90
C SER A 38 -5.41 -13.41 22.43
N GLY A 39 -6.57 -13.59 23.07
CA GLY A 39 -6.69 -13.76 24.52
C GLY A 39 -6.42 -12.50 25.36
N GLY A 40 -6.33 -11.33 24.71
CA GLY A 40 -6.10 -10.05 25.39
C GLY A 40 -7.35 -9.48 26.07
N VAL A 41 -7.17 -8.43 26.88
CA VAL A 41 -8.29 -7.72 27.51
C VAL A 41 -9.19 -7.09 26.45
N ASN A 42 -10.48 -7.44 26.48
CA ASN A 42 -11.51 -6.94 25.58
C ASN A 42 -11.86 -5.47 25.87
N LYS A 43 -10.98 -4.55 25.47
CA LYS A 43 -11.28 -3.12 25.56
C LYS A 43 -12.30 -2.74 24.49
N PRO A 44 -13.31 -1.91 24.81
CA PRO A 44 -14.26 -1.44 23.82
C PRO A 44 -13.55 -0.61 22.75
N VAL A 45 -13.99 -0.76 21.51
CA VAL A 45 -13.57 0.10 20.41
C VAL A 45 -14.58 1.23 20.28
N TRP A 46 -14.09 2.46 20.18
CA TRP A 46 -14.93 3.63 19.96
C TRP A 46 -14.79 4.09 18.51
N LEU A 47 -15.91 4.21 17.81
CA LEU A 47 -15.97 4.79 16.48
C LEU A 47 -16.62 6.18 16.57
N TRP A 48 -16.14 7.10 15.75
CA TRP A 48 -16.77 8.41 15.55
C TRP A 48 -17.28 8.50 14.11
N TRP A 49 -18.48 9.03 13.94
CA TRP A 49 -19.11 9.26 12.65
C TRP A 49 -19.62 10.70 12.58
N SER A 50 -19.33 11.39 11.48
CA SER A 50 -19.59 12.83 11.33
C SER A 50 -21.06 13.22 11.24
N ARG A 51 -21.98 12.27 11.13
CA ARG A 51 -23.41 12.54 11.09
C ARG A 51 -24.01 12.46 12.49
N ALA A 52 -24.75 13.50 12.88
CA ALA A 52 -25.59 13.49 14.06
C ALA A 52 -26.87 12.68 13.82
N GLY A 53 -27.49 12.17 14.90
CA GLY A 53 -28.77 11.47 14.83
C GLY A 53 -28.70 10.11 14.12
N ALA A 54 -27.65 9.32 14.36
CA ALA A 54 -27.51 8.01 13.76
C ALA A 54 -28.70 7.10 14.07
N THR A 55 -29.28 6.52 13.03
CA THR A 55 -30.29 5.46 13.18
C THR A 55 -29.62 4.13 13.54
N PRO A 56 -30.36 3.13 14.05
CA PRO A 56 -29.82 1.78 14.22
C PRO A 56 -29.19 1.19 12.95
N ALA A 57 -29.80 1.45 11.79
CA ALA A 57 -29.26 1.01 10.50
C ALA A 57 -27.93 1.68 10.14
N ASP A 58 -27.73 2.93 10.54
CA ASP A 58 -26.46 3.62 10.35
C ASP A 58 -25.36 3.05 11.26
N VAL A 59 -25.70 2.76 12.52
CA VAL A 59 -24.78 2.07 13.45
C VAL A 59 -24.36 0.73 12.86
N ASP A 60 -25.32 -0.04 12.32
CA ASP A 60 -25.06 -1.32 11.68
C ASP A 60 -24.09 -1.22 10.51
N ARG A 61 -24.32 -0.24 9.63
CA ARG A 61 -23.42 0.01 8.51
C ARG A 61 -22.02 0.42 8.99
N CYS A 62 -21.91 1.27 9.99
CA CYS A 62 -20.63 1.77 10.49
C CYS A 62 -19.75 0.65 11.08
N TRP A 63 -20.30 -0.22 11.92
CA TRP A 63 -19.49 -1.30 12.51
C TRP A 63 -19.12 -2.37 11.48
N GLN A 64 -20.01 -2.69 10.54
CA GLN A 64 -19.69 -3.59 9.42
C GLN A 64 -18.58 -3.01 8.54
N ALA A 65 -18.63 -1.72 8.22
CA ALA A 65 -17.56 -1.04 7.49
C ALA A 65 -16.24 -1.07 8.26
N PHE A 66 -16.27 -0.87 9.59
CA PHE A 66 -15.09 -1.01 10.43
C PHE A 66 -14.48 -2.42 10.35
N LEU A 67 -15.28 -3.49 10.32
CA LEU A 67 -14.77 -4.85 10.15
C LEU A 67 -14.15 -5.10 8.77
N ARG A 68 -14.53 -4.34 7.74
CA ARG A 68 -13.91 -4.39 6.41
C ARG A 68 -12.63 -3.58 6.31
N ARG A 69 -12.29 -2.74 7.31
CA ARG A 69 -11.08 -1.90 7.25
C ARG A 69 -9.81 -2.72 7.03
N PHE A 70 -9.74 -3.94 7.55
CA PHE A 70 -8.55 -4.79 7.44
C PHE A 70 -8.39 -5.40 6.04
N ASP A 71 -9.39 -5.29 5.17
CA ASP A 71 -9.28 -5.71 3.76
C ASP A 71 -8.27 -4.85 2.99
N ILE A 72 -8.03 -3.60 3.42
CA ILE A 72 -7.01 -2.73 2.81
C ILE A 72 -5.60 -3.27 3.04
N GLU A 73 -5.33 -3.86 4.21
CA GLU A 73 -4.04 -4.45 4.55
C GLU A 73 -3.73 -5.66 3.67
N HIS A 74 -4.74 -6.50 3.44
CA HIS A 74 -4.65 -7.61 2.49
C HIS A 74 -4.39 -7.11 1.06
N THR A 75 -5.01 -5.99 0.69
CA THR A 75 -4.78 -5.34 -0.60
C THR A 75 -3.33 -4.87 -0.70
N PHE A 76 -2.81 -4.11 0.27
CA PHE A 76 -1.41 -3.68 0.28
C PHE A 76 -0.43 -4.86 0.25
N ARG A 77 -0.70 -5.93 1.01
CA ARG A 77 0.10 -7.15 0.98
C ARG A 77 0.14 -7.76 -0.43
N MET A 78 -1.01 -7.89 -1.10
CA MET A 78 -1.10 -8.35 -2.48
C MET A 78 -0.31 -7.46 -3.44
N LEU A 79 -0.48 -6.13 -3.37
CA LEU A 79 0.23 -5.20 -4.24
C LEU A 79 1.75 -5.34 -4.08
N LYS A 80 2.25 -5.36 -2.83
CA LYS A 80 3.69 -5.45 -2.54
C LYS A 80 4.27 -6.81 -2.91
N GLN A 81 3.71 -7.90 -2.39
CA GLN A 81 4.31 -9.24 -2.48
C GLN A 81 4.05 -9.91 -3.84
N THR A 82 2.85 -9.70 -4.41
CA THR A 82 2.42 -10.43 -5.60
C THR A 82 2.62 -9.61 -6.86
N LEU A 83 2.10 -8.38 -6.90
CA LEU A 83 2.21 -7.50 -8.06
C LEU A 83 3.56 -6.77 -8.14
N GLY A 84 4.35 -6.80 -7.06
CA GLY A 84 5.71 -6.28 -7.06
C GLY A 84 5.78 -4.76 -6.94
N TRP A 85 4.83 -4.15 -6.23
CA TRP A 85 4.79 -2.69 -6.05
C TRP A 85 6.14 -2.13 -5.56
N THR A 86 6.85 -2.83 -4.68
CA THR A 86 8.16 -2.43 -4.15
C THR A 86 9.36 -3.13 -4.82
N ARG A 87 9.16 -3.88 -5.92
CA ARG A 87 10.25 -4.57 -6.63
C ARG A 87 11.18 -3.64 -7.42
N PRO A 88 10.71 -2.65 -8.21
CA PRO A 88 11.61 -1.88 -9.04
C PRO A 88 12.40 -0.87 -8.20
N ARG A 89 13.67 -0.68 -8.56
CA ARG A 89 14.57 0.32 -7.96
C ARG A 89 14.48 1.64 -8.73
N LEU A 90 13.32 2.28 -8.65
CA LEU A 90 13.05 3.57 -9.30
C LEU A 90 13.81 4.69 -8.58
N ARG A 91 14.35 5.63 -9.35
CA ARG A 91 15.20 6.74 -8.84
C ARG A 91 14.58 8.12 -9.06
N ASP A 92 13.40 8.16 -9.66
CA ASP A 92 12.64 9.34 -10.00
C ASP A 92 11.24 9.20 -9.38
N SER A 93 10.75 10.26 -8.73
CA SER A 93 9.44 10.25 -8.05
C SER A 93 8.31 10.08 -9.06
N ALA A 94 8.36 10.77 -10.19
CA ALA A 94 7.35 10.65 -11.23
C ALA A 94 7.32 9.22 -11.82
N ALA A 95 8.47 8.53 -11.91
CA ALA A 95 8.52 7.12 -12.29
C ALA A 95 7.89 6.21 -11.23
N ALA A 96 8.08 6.51 -9.94
CA ALA A 96 7.43 5.77 -8.84
C ALA A 96 5.90 5.96 -8.84
N ASP A 97 5.41 7.15 -9.15
CA ASP A 97 3.98 7.43 -9.28
C ASP A 97 3.38 6.67 -10.48
N ARG A 98 4.03 6.73 -11.65
CA ARG A 98 3.62 5.94 -12.83
C ARG A 98 3.61 4.45 -12.54
N TRP A 99 4.61 3.95 -11.81
CA TRP A 99 4.64 2.55 -11.39
C TRP A 99 3.48 2.18 -10.46
N THR A 100 3.12 3.06 -9.53
CA THR A 100 1.96 2.88 -8.66
C THR A 100 0.67 2.80 -9.48
N TRP A 101 0.51 3.67 -10.48
CA TRP A 101 -0.63 3.59 -11.40
C TRP A 101 -0.70 2.28 -12.18
N LEU A 102 0.44 1.75 -12.65
CA LEU A 102 0.49 0.45 -13.32
C LEU A 102 0.07 -0.69 -12.39
N ILE A 103 0.48 -0.65 -11.12
CA ILE A 103 0.09 -1.62 -10.09
C ILE A 103 -1.42 -1.55 -9.81
N ILE A 104 -1.98 -0.34 -9.69
CA ILE A 104 -3.42 -0.12 -9.51
C ILE A 104 -4.18 -0.65 -10.72
N ALA A 105 -3.76 -0.31 -11.94
CA ALA A 105 -4.39 -0.80 -13.17
C ALA A 105 -4.36 -2.34 -13.26
N ALA A 106 -3.23 -2.97 -12.96
CA ALA A 106 -3.12 -4.42 -12.92
C ALA A 106 -4.04 -5.05 -11.85
N HIS A 107 -4.13 -4.45 -10.66
CA HIS A 107 -5.06 -4.90 -9.63
C HIS A 107 -6.52 -4.81 -10.09
N THR A 108 -6.89 -3.69 -10.73
CA THR A 108 -8.23 -3.47 -11.28
C THR A 108 -8.56 -4.48 -12.38
N GLN A 109 -7.63 -4.75 -13.30
CA GLN A 109 -7.80 -5.79 -14.32
C GLN A 109 -8.06 -7.17 -13.71
N LEU A 110 -7.33 -7.54 -12.65
CA LEU A 110 -7.56 -8.81 -11.94
C LEU A 110 -8.92 -8.86 -11.24
N ARG A 111 -9.43 -7.72 -10.74
CA ARG A 111 -10.77 -7.63 -10.14
C ARG A 111 -11.86 -7.79 -11.19
N LEU A 112 -11.72 -7.10 -12.33
CA LEU A 112 -12.67 -7.13 -13.44
C LEU A 112 -12.70 -8.48 -14.16
N ALA A 113 -11.56 -9.16 -14.27
CA ALA A 113 -11.46 -10.47 -14.90
C ALA A 113 -11.96 -11.64 -14.03
N ARG A 114 -12.34 -11.38 -12.76
CA ARG A 114 -12.83 -12.41 -11.84
C ARG A 114 -13.89 -13.36 -12.43
N PRO A 115 -15.01 -12.87 -13.02
CA PRO A 115 -16.04 -13.76 -13.55
C PRO A 115 -15.58 -14.58 -14.77
N LEU A 116 -14.49 -14.16 -15.44
CA LEU A 116 -13.97 -14.84 -16.62
C LEU A 116 -12.91 -15.89 -16.27
N ALA A 117 -12.29 -15.79 -15.09
CA ALA A 117 -11.16 -16.62 -14.73
C ALA A 117 -11.58 -18.01 -14.22
N ALA A 118 -11.04 -19.05 -14.84
CA ALA A 118 -11.07 -20.39 -14.27
C ALA A 118 -10.26 -20.46 -12.97
N ASP A 119 -10.75 -21.23 -12.00
CA ASP A 119 -10.08 -21.40 -10.71
C ASP A 119 -8.91 -22.39 -10.79
N LEU A 120 -7.75 -21.93 -11.29
CA LEU A 120 -6.49 -22.69 -11.34
C LEU A 120 -5.86 -22.83 -9.94
N ARG A 121 -6.54 -23.62 -9.10
CA ARG A 121 -6.16 -23.92 -7.72
C ARG A 121 -5.01 -24.92 -7.63
N ARG A 122 -4.23 -24.82 -6.56
CA ARG A 122 -3.29 -25.87 -6.15
C ARG A 122 -4.07 -27.03 -5.51
N PRO A 123 -3.52 -28.26 -5.49
CA PRO A 123 -4.25 -29.44 -5.04
C PRO A 123 -4.85 -29.30 -3.62
N TRP A 124 -4.11 -28.68 -2.70
CA TRP A 124 -4.51 -28.50 -1.30
C TRP A 124 -5.40 -27.27 -1.04
N GLU A 125 -5.64 -26.43 -2.06
CA GLU A 125 -6.47 -25.26 -1.87
C GLU A 125 -7.95 -25.61 -2.09
N LYS A 126 -8.80 -25.13 -1.18
CA LYS A 126 -10.25 -25.30 -1.28
C LYS A 126 -10.79 -24.66 -2.58
N PRO A 127 -11.77 -25.30 -3.25
CA PRO A 127 -12.51 -24.68 -4.34
C PRO A 127 -13.22 -23.40 -3.86
N ALA A 128 -13.26 -22.39 -4.70
CA ALA A 128 -14.02 -21.17 -4.43
C ALA A 128 -14.94 -20.86 -5.62
N PRO A 129 -16.20 -20.44 -5.37
CA PRO A 129 -17.07 -20.02 -6.46
C PRO A 129 -16.49 -18.78 -7.16
N PRO A 130 -16.80 -18.54 -8.45
CA PRO A 130 -16.19 -17.46 -9.23
C PRO A 130 -16.24 -16.08 -8.54
N HIS A 131 -17.36 -15.75 -7.91
CA HIS A 131 -17.54 -14.47 -7.20
C HIS A 131 -16.65 -14.30 -5.95
N LYS A 132 -16.07 -15.38 -5.41
CA LYS A 132 -15.15 -15.38 -4.25
C LYS A 132 -13.68 -15.55 -4.62
N LEU A 133 -13.34 -15.64 -5.91
CA LEU A 133 -11.93 -15.75 -6.31
C LEU A 133 -11.16 -14.48 -5.92
N THR A 134 -10.05 -14.69 -5.21
CA THR A 134 -9.14 -13.61 -4.83
C THR A 134 -8.35 -13.13 -6.05
N PRO A 135 -7.88 -11.86 -6.08
CA PRO A 135 -7.04 -11.38 -7.17
C PRO A 135 -5.79 -12.25 -7.42
N ALA A 136 -5.24 -12.87 -6.38
CA ALA A 136 -4.11 -13.80 -6.49
C ALA A 136 -4.49 -15.10 -7.22
N ARG A 137 -5.72 -15.62 -7.02
CA ARG A 137 -6.24 -16.79 -7.74
C ARG A 137 -6.52 -16.46 -9.20
N VAL A 138 -7.19 -15.33 -9.45
CA VAL A 138 -7.46 -14.83 -10.81
C VAL A 138 -6.17 -14.67 -11.60
N ARG A 139 -5.12 -14.10 -10.98
CA ARG A 139 -3.80 -13.91 -11.62
C ARG A 139 -3.20 -15.18 -12.20
N ARG A 140 -3.43 -16.36 -11.59
CA ARG A 140 -2.90 -17.63 -12.10
C ARG A 140 -3.50 -18.01 -13.44
N GLY A 141 -4.81 -17.80 -13.61
CA GLY A 141 -5.54 -18.05 -14.84
C GLY A 141 -5.52 -16.88 -15.83
N PHE A 142 -5.12 -15.69 -15.39
CA PHE A 142 -5.19 -14.47 -16.21
C PHE A 142 -4.41 -14.56 -17.53
N ARG A 143 -3.33 -15.34 -17.58
CA ARG A 143 -2.58 -15.60 -18.83
C ARG A 143 -3.47 -16.24 -19.91
N ASN A 144 -4.41 -17.10 -19.53
CA ASN A 144 -5.32 -17.79 -20.45
C ASN A 144 -6.43 -16.85 -20.95
N LEU A 145 -6.75 -15.79 -20.20
CA LEU A 145 -7.66 -14.74 -20.66
C LEU A 145 -6.98 -13.84 -21.68
N ARG A 146 -5.69 -13.56 -21.49
CA ARG A 146 -4.92 -12.70 -22.41
C ARG A 146 -4.90 -13.23 -23.85
N THR A 147 -4.96 -14.55 -24.06
CA THR A 147 -4.95 -15.13 -25.41
C THR A 147 -6.25 -14.93 -26.17
N THR A 148 -7.38 -14.77 -25.47
CA THR A 148 -8.70 -14.52 -26.08
C THR A 148 -9.11 -13.05 -26.03
N THR A 149 -8.43 -12.24 -25.21
CA THR A 149 -8.67 -10.80 -25.10
C THR A 149 -7.93 -10.09 -26.24
N GLY A 150 -8.65 -9.30 -27.04
CA GLY A 150 -8.04 -8.45 -28.07
C GLY A 150 -7.02 -7.49 -27.47
N SER A 151 -5.96 -7.18 -28.23
CA SER A 151 -4.97 -6.16 -27.85
C SER A 151 -5.36 -4.82 -28.49
N PRO A 152 -5.56 -3.74 -27.71
CA PRO A 152 -5.73 -2.41 -28.27
C PRO A 152 -4.41 -1.86 -28.86
N ALA A 153 -3.27 -2.48 -28.56
CA ALA A 153 -1.99 -2.09 -29.13
C ALA A 153 -1.87 -2.57 -30.57
N GLY A 154 -1.48 -1.67 -31.46
CA GLY A 154 -1.10 -2.00 -32.84
C GLY A 154 0.15 -2.88 -32.91
N ALA A 155 0.43 -3.40 -34.10
CA ALA A 155 1.63 -4.20 -34.34
C ALA A 155 2.89 -3.42 -33.93
N PRO A 156 3.87 -4.06 -33.28
CA PRO A 156 5.13 -3.41 -32.96
C PRO A 156 5.81 -2.95 -34.25
N LYS A 157 6.47 -1.80 -34.21
CA LYS A 157 7.30 -1.35 -35.33
C LYS A 157 8.44 -2.37 -35.54
N PRO A 158 8.74 -2.79 -36.79
CA PRO A 158 9.91 -3.63 -37.06
C PRO A 158 11.19 -2.92 -36.60
N THR A 159 12.02 -3.60 -35.81
CA THR A 159 13.33 -3.07 -35.36
C THR A 159 14.34 -4.19 -35.37
N THR A 160 15.56 -3.93 -35.84
CA THR A 160 16.72 -4.82 -35.63
C THR A 160 17.33 -4.57 -34.24
N PRO A 161 17.75 -5.62 -33.51
CA PRO A 161 18.56 -5.43 -32.31
C PRO A 161 19.77 -4.55 -32.66
N GLY A 162 19.98 -3.48 -31.89
CA GLY A 162 21.21 -2.70 -32.04
C GLY A 162 22.44 -3.57 -31.80
N HIS A 163 23.62 -3.15 -32.26
CA HIS A 163 24.90 -3.88 -32.20
C HIS A 163 25.40 -4.28 -30.81
N GLY A 164 24.58 -4.16 -29.77
CA GLY A 164 24.94 -4.44 -28.40
C GLY A 164 26.04 -3.50 -27.92
N ARG A 165 26.52 -3.77 -26.72
CA ARG A 165 27.68 -3.08 -26.16
C ARG A 165 28.94 -3.82 -26.61
N PRO A 166 29.97 -3.13 -27.16
CA PRO A 166 31.25 -3.77 -27.47
C PRO A 166 31.89 -4.42 -26.22
N PRO A 167 32.45 -5.63 -26.34
CA PRO A 167 33.19 -6.28 -25.27
C PRO A 167 34.27 -5.36 -24.68
N GLY A 168 34.44 -5.38 -23.36
CA GLY A 168 35.45 -4.57 -22.65
C GLY A 168 35.05 -3.11 -22.35
N SER A 169 33.95 -2.61 -22.90
CA SER A 169 33.51 -1.23 -22.63
C SER A 169 32.84 -1.08 -21.25
N LYS A 170 33.43 -0.24 -20.39
CA LYS A 170 32.90 0.09 -19.05
C LYS A 170 31.95 1.30 -19.12
N ASN A 171 31.03 1.40 -18.15
CA ASN A 171 30.21 2.61 -18.00
C ASN A 171 31.10 3.82 -17.67
N ARG A 172 31.16 4.82 -18.55
CA ARG A 172 31.96 6.03 -18.34
C ARG A 172 31.35 6.99 -17.32
N ARG A 173 30.04 6.91 -17.12
CA ARG A 173 29.29 7.73 -16.17
C ARG A 173 28.59 6.82 -15.16
N PRO A 174 29.04 6.78 -13.90
CA PRO A 174 28.26 6.20 -12.82
C PRO A 174 26.92 6.91 -12.72
N ALA A 175 25.85 6.17 -12.39
CA ALA A 175 24.57 6.81 -12.15
C ALA A 175 24.62 7.68 -10.89
N ALA A 176 24.05 8.88 -10.97
CA ALA A 176 23.90 9.76 -9.82
C ALA A 176 23.16 9.02 -8.69
N ARG A 177 23.71 9.10 -7.47
CA ARG A 177 23.09 8.56 -6.26
C ARG A 177 22.53 9.74 -5.48
N HIS A 178 21.22 9.76 -5.29
CA HIS A 178 20.58 10.72 -4.39
C HIS A 178 20.68 10.18 -2.96
N GLU A 179 21.01 11.05 -2.02
CA GLU A 179 20.98 10.68 -0.61
C GLU A 179 19.53 10.42 -0.17
N VAL A 180 19.34 9.39 0.65
CA VAL A 180 18.04 9.13 1.25
C VAL A 180 17.86 10.17 2.35
N GLY A 181 17.07 11.21 2.09
CA GLY A 181 16.70 12.20 3.09
C GLY A 181 16.00 11.51 4.27
N ARG A 182 16.75 11.24 5.34
CA ARG A 182 16.18 10.88 6.64
C ARG A 182 15.96 12.18 7.38
N VAL A 183 14.81 12.31 8.03
CA VAL A 183 14.56 13.40 8.98
C VAL A 183 14.64 12.79 10.36
N LEU A 184 15.45 13.38 11.23
CA LEU A 184 15.57 12.97 12.62
C LEU A 184 14.25 13.27 13.35
N THR A 185 14.03 12.61 14.48
CA THR A 185 12.86 12.86 15.33
C THR A 185 12.79 14.32 15.82
N THR A 186 13.93 15.03 15.79
CA THR A 186 14.07 16.47 16.09
C THR A 186 13.61 17.38 14.94
N GLY A 187 13.23 16.85 13.78
CA GLY A 187 12.82 17.63 12.60
C GLY A 187 13.98 18.05 11.70
N GLU A 188 15.23 17.80 12.11
CA GLU A 188 16.43 18.13 11.32
C GLU A 188 16.72 17.09 10.25
N ALA A 189 17.27 17.52 9.12
CA ALA A 189 17.76 16.61 8.09
C ALA A 189 18.94 15.80 8.63
N TYR A 190 18.83 14.47 8.57
CA TYR A 190 19.91 13.56 8.92
C TYR A 190 21.09 13.75 7.96
N GLN A 191 22.17 14.31 8.49
CA GLN A 191 23.46 14.35 7.83
C GLN A 191 24.22 13.06 8.14
N ARG A 192 24.71 12.37 7.10
CA ARG A 192 25.53 11.17 7.31
C ARG A 192 26.87 11.59 7.94
N PRO A 193 27.31 10.95 9.06
CA PRO A 193 28.61 11.27 9.64
C PRO A 193 29.74 11.02 8.64
N ALA A 194 30.68 11.95 8.53
CA ALA A 194 31.77 11.95 7.54
C ALA A 194 32.83 10.83 7.70
N HIS A 195 32.64 9.88 8.62
CA HIS A 195 33.66 8.89 8.98
C HIS A 195 33.56 7.58 8.17
N HIS A 196 33.80 7.67 6.87
CA HIS A 196 34.35 6.55 6.09
C HIS A 196 35.68 7.00 5.46
N LYS A 197 36.70 7.23 6.30
CA LYS A 197 38.10 7.40 5.86
C LYS A 197 39.12 6.48 6.56
N ILE A 198 38.70 5.57 7.44
CA ILE A 198 39.62 4.59 8.05
C ILE A 198 39.14 3.19 7.67
N GLY A 199 39.96 2.50 6.88
CA GLY A 199 39.66 1.20 6.29
C GLY A 199 39.44 0.13 7.37
N THR A 200 38.27 -0.49 7.35
CA THR A 200 38.06 -1.76 8.04
C THR A 200 38.62 -2.86 7.14
N LYS A 201 39.87 -3.29 7.37
CA LYS A 201 40.35 -4.57 6.83
C LYS A 201 39.56 -5.69 7.52
N PRO A 202 39.01 -6.68 6.79
CA PRO A 202 38.36 -7.82 7.41
C PRO A 202 39.42 -8.71 8.08
N ARG A 203 39.23 -8.99 9.37
CA ARG A 203 40.01 -9.99 10.10
C ARG A 203 39.52 -11.38 9.65
N ARG A 204 40.34 -12.10 8.89
CA ARG A 204 40.19 -13.55 8.67
C ARG A 204 40.59 -14.22 9.99
N THR A 205 39.66 -14.88 10.66
CA THR A 205 39.98 -15.93 11.64
C THR A 205 40.19 -17.23 10.87
N GLN A 206 41.26 -17.94 11.24
CA GLN A 206 41.55 -19.31 10.79
C GLN A 206 40.45 -20.27 11.22
#